data_AF-A0A1F4QWA3-F1
#
_entry.id   AF-A0A1F4QWA3-F1
#
_cell.length_a   1.000
_cell.length_b   1.000
_cell.length_c   1.000
_cell.angle_alpha   90.00
_cell.angle_beta   90.00
_cell.angle_gamma   90.00
#
_symmetry.space_group_name_H-M   'P 1'
#
loop_
_entity.id
_entity.type
_entity.pdbx_description
1 polymer ?
#
loop_
_entity_poly.entity_id
_entity_poly.type
_entity_poly.pdbx_seq_one_letter_code
_entity_poly.pdbx_strand_id
1 'polypeptide(L)'
;MKTPDGCDKFKTDLKMENWSMAKEDIELWLNMSHALFSSLMPKDLKAEISGMLPSEHLLIVDRQKAKANNALVSMALADGEAEVNKIFAGLARETVIALCSRWAHCQKEWQTLSSEKESLWVPPDQKDLWRTIFLAMMDDTAAASTARKHLWAEQFGEPLD
;
A
#
# COMPACT_ATOMS: atom_id res chain seq x y z
N MET A 1 1.59 -24.67 -12.36
CA MET A 1 0.86 -23.84 -11.37
C MET A 1 1.34 -22.42 -11.54
N LYS A 2 0.46 -21.49 -11.94
CA LYS A 2 0.80 -20.07 -12.13
C LYS A 2 0.70 -19.37 -10.76
N THR A 3 1.72 -18.61 -10.41
CA THR A 3 1.72 -17.65 -9.29
C THR A 3 0.65 -16.57 -9.54
N PRO A 4 0.04 -15.97 -8.50
CA PRO A 4 -0.80 -14.80 -8.68
C PRO A 4 0.12 -13.61 -9.00
N ASP A 5 0.04 -13.09 -10.22
CA ASP A 5 0.79 -11.93 -10.75
C ASP A 5 0.31 -10.61 -10.12
N GLY A 6 0.60 -10.43 -8.82
CA GLY A 6 0.09 -9.33 -8.00
C GLY A 6 1.00 -8.11 -7.84
N CYS A 7 2.31 -8.23 -8.09
CA CYS A 7 3.27 -7.16 -7.76
C CYS A 7 4.35 -6.88 -8.82
N ASP A 8 4.09 -7.22 -10.09
CA ASP A 8 5.01 -6.95 -11.21
C ASP A 8 4.74 -5.61 -11.93
N LYS A 9 3.88 -4.74 -11.37
CA LYS A 9 3.27 -3.64 -12.13
C LYS A 9 3.66 -2.24 -11.66
N PHE A 10 4.94 -1.87 -11.84
CA PHE A 10 5.33 -0.45 -11.80
C PHE A 10 6.17 0.02 -13.00
N LYS A 11 6.35 -0.83 -14.03
CA LYS A 11 7.27 -0.56 -15.14
C LYS A 11 6.67 0.17 -16.36
N THR A 12 5.43 0.66 -16.34
CA THR A 12 4.85 1.30 -17.52
C THR A 12 4.24 2.67 -17.24
N ASP A 13 4.79 3.63 -17.98
CA ASP A 13 4.18 4.90 -18.40
C ASP A 13 4.49 6.18 -17.63
N LEU A 14 5.72 6.38 -17.14
CA LEU A 14 6.26 7.74 -17.13
C LEU A 14 7.76 7.77 -17.42
N LYS A 15 8.16 8.75 -18.23
CA LYS A 15 9.53 9.30 -18.24
C LYS A 15 9.81 9.99 -16.90
N MET A 16 9.71 9.26 -15.79
CA MET A 16 10.24 9.67 -14.51
C MET A 16 11.75 9.48 -14.61
N GLU A 17 12.50 10.57 -14.52
CA GLU A 17 13.94 10.49 -14.28
C GLU A 17 14.18 9.50 -13.13
N ASN A 18 15.17 8.63 -13.29
CA ASN A 18 15.38 7.46 -12.44
C ASN A 18 15.55 7.82 -10.94
N TRP A 19 14.48 7.78 -10.15
CA TRP A 19 14.56 7.69 -8.69
C TRP A 19 14.67 6.22 -8.32
N SER A 20 15.86 5.64 -8.52
CA SER A 20 16.20 4.34 -7.96
C SER A 20 16.32 4.50 -6.45
N MET A 21 15.49 3.81 -5.68
CA MET A 21 15.71 3.68 -4.24
C MET A 21 17.06 3.02 -4.00
N ALA A 22 17.89 3.64 -3.18
CA ALA A 22 19.04 2.97 -2.60
C ALA A 22 18.55 1.92 -1.60
N LYS A 23 19.41 0.98 -1.20
CA LYS A 23 19.03 -0.08 -0.25
C LYS A 23 18.53 0.53 1.07
N GLU A 24 19.13 1.63 1.48
CA GLU A 24 18.80 2.43 2.66
C GLU A 24 17.36 2.97 2.59
N ASP A 25 16.86 3.28 1.39
CA ASP A 25 15.49 3.76 1.20
C ASP A 25 14.48 2.61 1.37
N ILE A 26 14.83 1.38 0.96
CA ILE A 26 13.95 0.20 1.11
C ILE A 26 13.81 -0.15 2.60
N GLU A 27 14.89 -0.05 3.36
CA GLU A 27 14.84 -0.24 4.82
C GLU A 27 13.96 0.81 5.50
N LEU A 28 14.06 2.09 5.10
CA LEU A 28 13.16 3.15 5.58
C LEU A 28 11.69 2.84 5.24
N TRP A 29 11.42 2.41 4.01
CA TRP A 29 10.09 2.04 3.55
C TRP A 29 9.48 0.89 4.36
N LEU A 30 10.27 -0.17 4.60
CA LEU A 30 9.87 -1.32 5.41
C LEU A 30 9.61 -0.93 6.86
N ASN A 31 10.50 -0.12 7.46
CA ASN A 31 10.35 0.34 8.84
C ASN A 31 9.10 1.20 9.01
N MET A 32 8.86 2.12 8.08
CA MET A 32 7.69 2.98 8.15
C MET A 32 6.40 2.22 7.87
N SER A 33 6.40 1.26 6.94
CA SER A 33 5.28 0.36 6.73
C SER A 33 4.97 -0.43 8.00
N HIS A 34 5.99 -0.91 8.69
CA HIS A 34 5.82 -1.63 9.95
C HIS A 34 5.25 -0.74 11.05
N ALA A 35 5.77 0.48 11.22
CA ALA A 35 5.28 1.43 12.21
C ALA A 35 3.81 1.82 11.95
N LEU A 36 3.48 2.13 10.70
CA LEU A 36 2.13 2.51 10.29
C LEU A 36 1.12 1.42 10.59
N PHE A 37 1.39 0.17 10.20
CA PHE A 37 0.46 -0.92 10.48
C PHE A 37 0.44 -1.32 11.95
N SER A 38 1.58 -1.30 12.66
CA SER A 38 1.57 -1.58 14.10
C SER A 38 0.70 -0.60 14.89
N SER A 39 0.59 0.64 14.43
CA SER A 39 -0.29 1.65 15.03
C SER A 39 -1.78 1.43 14.72
N LEU A 40 -2.10 0.98 13.50
CA LEU A 40 -3.49 0.81 13.05
C LEU A 40 -4.10 -0.54 13.45
N MET A 41 -3.29 -1.57 13.65
CA MET A 41 -3.77 -2.93 13.76
C MET A 41 -4.47 -3.27 15.09
N PRO A 42 -5.69 -3.85 15.06
CA PRO A 42 -6.28 -4.42 16.25
C PRO A 42 -5.41 -5.54 16.81
N LYS A 43 -5.17 -5.52 18.13
CA LYS A 43 -4.25 -6.45 18.81
C LYS A 43 -4.67 -7.92 18.71
N ASP A 44 -5.96 -8.17 18.59
CA ASP A 44 -6.58 -9.50 18.53
C ASP A 44 -6.60 -10.11 17.11
N LEU A 45 -6.46 -9.27 16.09
CA LEU A 45 -6.65 -9.68 14.70
C LEU A 45 -5.63 -10.71 14.22
N LYS A 46 -4.40 -10.65 14.72
CA LYS A 46 -3.37 -11.65 14.39
C LYS A 46 -3.79 -13.06 14.83
N ALA A 47 -4.36 -13.18 16.03
CA ALA A 47 -4.83 -14.46 16.54
C ALA A 47 -6.05 -14.95 15.75
N GLU A 48 -6.97 -14.05 15.40
CA GLU A 48 -8.14 -14.36 14.58
C GLU A 48 -7.76 -14.91 13.19
N ILE A 49 -6.90 -14.20 12.45
CA ILE A 49 -6.42 -14.66 11.14
C ILE A 49 -5.70 -16.00 11.25
N SER A 50 -4.93 -16.22 12.34
CA SER A 50 -4.22 -17.49 12.56
C SER A 50 -5.16 -18.67 12.85
N GLY A 51 -6.34 -18.40 13.41
CA GLY A 51 -7.38 -19.40 13.69
C GLY A 51 -8.31 -19.69 12.50
N MET A 52 -8.21 -18.90 11.43
CA MET A 52 -9.07 -19.02 10.25
C MET A 52 -8.60 -20.12 9.30
N LEU A 53 -9.54 -20.80 8.65
CA LEU A 53 -9.20 -21.76 7.60
C LEU A 53 -8.62 -21.01 6.38
N PRO A 54 -7.58 -21.53 5.70
CA PRO A 54 -7.00 -20.85 4.54
C PRO A 54 -8.00 -20.53 3.42
N SER A 55 -8.98 -21.41 3.20
CA SER A 55 -10.03 -21.20 2.18
C SER A 55 -10.99 -20.06 2.55
N GLU A 56 -11.36 -19.95 3.84
CA GLU A 56 -12.20 -18.87 4.36
C GLU A 56 -11.47 -17.53 4.26
N HIS A 57 -10.19 -17.52 4.64
CA HIS A 57 -9.33 -16.35 4.53
C HIS A 57 -9.23 -15.83 3.09
N LEU A 58 -8.99 -16.73 2.13
CA LEU A 58 -8.93 -16.37 0.71
C LEU A 58 -10.25 -15.81 0.19
N LEU A 59 -11.38 -16.38 0.60
CA LEU A 59 -12.71 -15.89 0.22
C LEU A 59 -12.97 -14.47 0.75
N ILE A 60 -12.58 -14.18 2.00
CA ILE A 60 -12.68 -12.84 2.57
C ILE A 60 -11.81 -11.86 1.79
N VAL A 61 -10.55 -12.21 1.55
CA VAL A 61 -9.60 -11.34 0.82
C VAL A 61 -10.14 -11.00 -0.58
N ASP A 62 -10.63 -12.00 -1.32
CA ASP A 62 -11.16 -11.81 -2.67
C ASP A 62 -12.42 -10.91 -2.67
N ARG A 63 -13.38 -11.21 -1.79
CA ARG A 63 -14.63 -10.45 -1.67
C ARG A 63 -14.41 -8.99 -1.27
N GLN A 64 -13.39 -8.72 -0.46
CA GLN A 64 -13.12 -7.38 0.06
C GLN A 64 -12.12 -6.58 -0.77
N LYS A 65 -11.57 -7.15 -1.85
CA LYS A 65 -10.54 -6.52 -2.69
C LYS A 65 -10.87 -5.07 -3.09
N ALA A 66 -12.07 -4.82 -3.60
CA ALA A 66 -12.49 -3.48 -4.02
C ALA A 66 -12.59 -2.50 -2.84
N LYS A 67 -13.13 -2.95 -1.70
CA LYS A 67 -13.24 -2.12 -0.49
C LYS A 67 -11.87 -1.82 0.11
N ALA A 68 -10.96 -2.79 0.09
CA ALA A 68 -9.58 -2.62 0.52
C ALA A 68 -8.86 -1.58 -0.36
N ASN A 69 -9.00 -1.65 -1.69
CA ASN A 69 -8.46 -0.63 -2.60
C ASN A 69 -9.01 0.77 -2.29
N ASN A 70 -10.32 0.91 -2.11
CA ASN A 70 -10.95 2.19 -1.78
C ASN A 70 -10.47 2.75 -0.45
N ALA A 71 -10.28 1.88 0.56
CA ALA A 71 -9.72 2.28 1.85
C ALA A 71 -8.27 2.77 1.72
N LEU A 72 -7.44 2.07 0.94
CA LEU A 72 -6.05 2.47 0.68
C LEU A 72 -5.96 3.83 -0.01
N VAL A 73 -6.80 4.09 -1.03
CA VAL A 73 -6.89 5.42 -1.66
C VAL A 73 -7.30 6.47 -0.65
N SER A 74 -8.38 6.21 0.10
CA SER A 74 -8.90 7.19 1.06
C SER A 74 -7.86 7.52 2.14
N MET A 75 -7.13 6.51 2.64
CA MET A 75 -6.04 6.73 3.59
C MET A 75 -4.88 7.49 2.96
N ALA A 76 -4.49 7.20 1.71
CA ALA A 76 -3.44 7.94 1.02
C ALA A 76 -3.80 9.42 0.80
N LEU A 77 -5.08 9.72 0.56
CA LEU A 77 -5.58 11.07 0.35
C LEU A 77 -5.91 11.83 1.65
N ALA A 78 -5.80 11.18 2.81
CA ALA A 78 -6.13 11.78 4.09
C ALA A 78 -5.21 12.94 4.47
N ASP A 79 -5.75 13.91 5.20
CA ASP A 79 -5.06 15.06 5.78
C ASP A 79 -4.36 14.67 7.10
N GLY A 80 -3.50 13.67 7.01
CA GLY A 80 -2.65 13.21 8.11
C GLY A 80 -3.24 12.11 8.97
N GLU A 81 -2.52 11.81 10.06
CA GLU A 81 -2.71 10.60 10.87
C GLU A 81 -4.10 10.49 11.51
N ALA A 82 -4.68 11.60 11.97
CA ALA A 82 -6.00 11.58 12.63
C ALA A 82 -7.10 11.11 11.67
N GLU A 83 -7.07 11.56 10.42
CA GLU A 83 -8.04 11.14 9.40
C GLU A 83 -7.79 9.71 8.93
N VAL A 84 -6.53 9.29 8.77
CA VAL A 84 -6.18 7.88 8.50
C VAL A 84 -6.78 6.96 9.57
N ASN A 85 -6.59 7.29 10.84
CA ASN A 85 -7.14 6.52 11.96
C ASN A 85 -8.68 6.47 11.92
N LYS A 86 -9.33 7.59 11.60
CA LYS A 86 -10.79 7.66 11.47
C LYS A 86 -11.31 6.77 10.33
N ILE A 87 -10.66 6.82 9.16
CA ILE A 87 -11.00 5.98 8.01
C ILE A 87 -10.84 4.51 8.39
N PHE A 88 -9.69 4.16 8.97
CA PHE A 88 -9.39 2.78 9.35
C PHE A 88 -10.36 2.23 10.40
N ALA A 89 -10.68 3.01 11.43
CA ALA A 89 -11.64 2.63 12.48
C ALA A 89 -13.07 2.45 11.95
N GLY A 90 -13.42 3.08 10.82
CA GLY A 90 -14.71 2.92 10.15
C GLY A 90 -14.83 1.69 9.26
N LEU A 91 -13.74 0.93 9.05
CA LEU A 91 -13.75 -0.23 8.17
C LEU A 91 -14.46 -1.43 8.79
N ALA A 92 -15.16 -2.19 7.96
CA ALA A 92 -15.70 -3.48 8.36
C ALA A 92 -14.56 -4.46 8.68
N ARG A 93 -14.79 -5.36 9.64
CA ARG A 93 -13.80 -6.36 10.08
C ARG A 93 -13.18 -7.14 8.93
N GLU A 94 -14.00 -7.63 7.99
CA GLU A 94 -13.54 -8.36 6.81
C GLU A 94 -12.60 -7.51 5.92
N THR A 95 -12.90 -6.21 5.76
CA THR A 95 -12.05 -5.30 4.99
C THR A 95 -10.70 -5.10 5.69
N VAL A 96 -10.71 -5.00 7.02
CA VAL A 96 -9.48 -4.95 7.82
C VAL A 96 -8.64 -6.21 7.61
N ILE A 97 -9.23 -7.41 7.68
CA ILE A 97 -8.54 -8.69 7.41
C ILE A 97 -7.87 -8.68 6.02
N ALA A 98 -8.59 -8.21 4.99
CA ALA A 98 -8.05 -8.12 3.64
C ALA A 98 -6.86 -7.16 3.55
N LEU A 99 -6.92 -6.00 4.20
CA LEU A 99 -5.81 -5.05 4.27
C LEU A 99 -4.57 -5.66 4.96
N CYS A 100 -4.75 -6.37 6.07
CA CYS A 100 -3.64 -7.02 6.78
C CYS A 100 -2.94 -8.07 5.92
N SER A 101 -3.75 -8.86 5.22
CA SER A 101 -3.26 -9.93 4.35
C SER A 101 -2.42 -9.35 3.23
N ARG A 102 -2.88 -8.22 2.67
CA ARG A 102 -2.15 -7.50 1.63
C ARG A 102 -0.88 -6.85 2.14
N TRP A 103 -0.94 -6.18 3.28
CA TRP A 103 0.24 -5.62 3.92
C TRP A 103 1.31 -6.69 4.17
N ALA A 104 0.93 -7.83 4.73
CA ALA A 104 1.84 -8.95 4.98
C ALA A 104 2.44 -9.52 3.68
N HIS A 105 1.67 -9.54 2.59
CA HIS A 105 2.16 -9.95 1.28
C HIS A 105 3.17 -8.94 0.71
N CYS A 106 2.81 -7.66 0.63
CA CYS A 106 3.67 -6.60 0.12
C CYS A 106 4.96 -6.45 0.94
N GLN A 107 4.91 -6.61 2.27
CA GLN A 107 6.12 -6.60 3.09
C GLN A 107 7.12 -7.69 2.67
N LYS A 108 6.64 -8.91 2.39
CA LYS A 108 7.51 -10.00 1.93
C LYS A 108 8.12 -9.69 0.57
N GLU A 109 7.34 -9.13 -0.34
CA GLU A 109 7.82 -8.74 -1.66
C GLU A 109 8.86 -7.62 -1.58
N TRP A 110 8.59 -6.56 -0.82
CA TRP A 110 9.56 -5.47 -0.64
C TRP A 110 10.85 -5.94 0.07
N GLN A 111 10.76 -6.91 0.97
CA GLN A 111 11.96 -7.56 1.53
C GLN A 111 12.78 -8.28 0.45
N THR A 112 12.15 -8.91 -0.54
CA THR A 112 12.89 -9.50 -1.68
C THR A 112 13.49 -8.44 -2.60
N LEU A 113 12.81 -7.31 -2.81
CA LEU A 113 13.35 -6.17 -3.57
C LEU A 113 14.57 -5.53 -2.90
N SER A 114 14.73 -5.64 -1.57
CA SER A 114 15.95 -5.15 -0.89
C SER A 114 17.25 -5.84 -1.36
N SER A 115 17.12 -6.96 -2.09
CA SER A 115 18.22 -7.72 -2.67
C SER A 115 18.40 -7.53 -4.18
N GLU A 116 17.48 -6.83 -4.85
CA GLU A 116 17.47 -6.59 -6.30
C GLU A 116 17.47 -5.08 -6.59
N LYS A 117 18.07 -4.63 -7.71
CA LYS A 117 18.01 -3.21 -8.12
C LYS A 117 16.66 -2.89 -8.77
N GLU A 118 15.59 -2.91 -7.97
CA GLU A 118 14.26 -2.51 -8.40
C GLU A 118 13.90 -1.13 -7.84
N SER A 119 13.31 -0.26 -8.68
CA SER A 119 12.91 1.09 -8.31
C SER A 119 11.43 1.11 -7.91
N LEU A 120 11.14 1.30 -6.62
CA LEU A 120 9.82 1.75 -6.17
C LEU A 120 9.72 3.26 -6.34
N TRP A 121 8.53 3.76 -6.66
CA TRP A 121 8.31 5.21 -6.77
C TRP A 121 8.23 5.84 -5.38
N VAL A 122 8.99 6.93 -5.19
CA VAL A 122 9.10 7.69 -3.92
C VAL A 122 8.61 9.11 -4.17
N PRO A 123 7.85 9.72 -3.24
CA PRO A 123 7.42 11.09 -3.41
C PRO A 123 8.60 12.06 -3.16
N PRO A 124 8.62 13.25 -3.76
CA PRO A 124 9.71 14.21 -3.56
C PRO A 124 9.86 14.75 -2.14
N ASP A 125 8.79 14.73 -1.34
CA ASP A 125 8.85 15.06 0.07
C ASP A 125 8.74 13.79 0.92
N GLN A 126 9.77 13.55 1.73
CA GLN A 126 9.82 12.40 2.65
C GLN A 126 8.64 12.38 3.63
N LYS A 127 8.04 13.54 3.95
CA LYS A 127 6.86 13.61 4.82
C LYS A 127 5.64 12.89 4.23
N ASP A 128 5.60 12.69 2.91
CA ASP A 128 4.49 12.04 2.21
C ASP A 128 4.76 10.57 1.89
N LEU A 129 5.92 10.04 2.29
CA LEU A 129 6.31 8.66 2.05
C LEU A 129 5.30 7.65 2.62
N TRP A 130 4.55 8.01 3.67
CA TRP A 130 3.51 7.15 4.22
C TRP A 130 2.31 6.97 3.27
N ARG A 131 2.01 7.99 2.44
CA ARG A 131 0.95 7.92 1.43
C ARG A 131 1.30 6.93 0.34
N THR A 132 2.57 6.89 -0.06
CA THR A 132 3.04 5.98 -1.10
C THR A 132 3.05 4.53 -0.65
N ILE A 133 3.25 4.26 0.65
CA ILE A 133 3.06 2.92 1.21
C ILE A 133 1.63 2.44 0.98
N PHE A 134 0.61 3.26 1.25
CA PHE A 134 -0.78 2.91 0.98
C PHE A 134 -1.05 2.63 -0.50
N LEU A 135 -0.56 3.50 -1.38
CA LEU A 135 -0.75 3.36 -2.83
C LEU A 135 0.00 2.17 -3.42
N ALA A 136 1.15 1.79 -2.85
CA ALA A 136 1.93 0.63 -3.29
C ALA A 136 1.26 -0.71 -2.93
N MET A 137 0.38 -0.73 -1.93
CA MET A 137 -0.44 -1.89 -1.60
C MET A 137 -1.73 -1.98 -2.42
N MET A 138 -1.95 -1.11 -3.40
CA MET A 138 -3.15 -1.21 -4.23
C MET A 138 -2.96 -2.23 -5.35
N ASP A 139 -3.93 -3.14 -5.50
CA ASP A 139 -3.96 -4.02 -6.68
C ASP A 139 -4.40 -3.27 -7.95
N ASP A 140 -5.16 -2.17 -7.77
CA ASP A 140 -5.66 -1.33 -8.85
C ASP A 140 -4.65 -0.23 -9.16
N THR A 141 -3.77 -0.52 -10.13
CA THR A 141 -2.70 0.38 -10.54
C THR A 141 -3.22 1.65 -11.19
N ALA A 142 -4.40 1.63 -11.81
CA ALA A 142 -5.00 2.81 -12.44
C ALA A 142 -5.54 3.78 -11.39
N ALA A 143 -6.23 3.27 -10.37
CA ALA A 143 -6.69 4.06 -9.24
C ALA A 143 -5.50 4.61 -8.43
N ALA A 144 -4.45 3.81 -8.22
CA ALA A 144 -3.23 4.25 -7.55
C ALA A 144 -2.54 5.38 -8.33
N SER A 145 -2.43 5.25 -9.66
CA SER A 145 -1.87 6.28 -10.54
C SER A 145 -2.68 7.58 -10.49
N THR A 146 -4.02 7.47 -10.52
CA THR A 146 -4.92 8.62 -10.40
C THR A 146 -4.74 9.35 -9.06
N ALA A 147 -4.66 8.61 -7.96
CA ALA A 147 -4.41 9.20 -6.64
C ALA A 147 -3.04 9.89 -6.56
N ARG A 148 -1.99 9.33 -7.18
CA ARG A 148 -0.67 9.99 -7.26
C ARG A 148 -0.75 11.31 -8.01
N LYS A 149 -1.42 11.34 -9.16
CA LYS A 149 -1.61 12.58 -9.94
C LYS A 149 -2.33 13.64 -9.12
N HIS A 150 -3.33 13.25 -8.33
CA HIS A 150 -4.03 14.19 -7.47
C HIS A 150 -3.14 14.74 -6.34
N LEU A 151 -2.37 13.88 -5.67
CA LEU A 151 -1.50 14.26 -4.56
C LEU A 151 -0.29 15.11 -4.98
N TRP A 152 0.22 14.89 -6.18
CA TRP A 152 1.46 15.52 -6.67
C TRP A 152 1.30 16.08 -8.08
N ALA A 153 0.16 16.71 -8.39
CA ALA A 153 -0.19 17.22 -9.72
C ALA A 153 0.91 18.09 -10.35
N GLU A 154 1.56 18.94 -9.54
CA GLU A 154 2.65 19.83 -9.95
C GLU A 154 3.85 19.08 -10.56
N GLN A 155 4.08 17.82 -10.17
CA GLN A 155 5.17 16.99 -10.70
C GLN A 155 4.82 16.31 -12.02
N PHE A 156 3.52 16.19 -12.31
CA PHE A 156 3.02 15.63 -13.56
C PHE A 156 2.78 16.71 -14.62
N GLY A 157 3.10 17.97 -14.32
CA GLY A 157 2.94 19.11 -15.24
C GLY A 157 1.49 19.51 -15.50
N GLU A 158 0.54 19.03 -14.68
CA GLU A 158 -0.85 19.44 -14.73
C GLU A 158 -1.04 20.62 -13.76
N PRO A 159 -1.51 21.80 -14.22
CA PRO A 159 -1.81 22.90 -13.33
C PRO A 159 -2.98 22.50 -12.41
N LEU A 160 -2.82 22.74 -11.11
CA LEU A 160 -3.92 22.68 -10.15
C LEU A 160 -4.85 23.88 -10.45
N ASP A 161 -6.00 23.60 -11.08
CA ASP A 161 -7.11 24.56 -11.23
C ASP A 161 -7.86 24.79 -9.90
#